data_AF-A0A166G8F2-F1
#
_entry.id   AF-A0A166G8F2-F1
#
_cell.length_a   1.000
_cell.length_b   1.000
_cell.length_c   1.000
_cell.angle_alpha   90.00
_cell.angle_beta   90.00
_cell.angle_gamma   90.00
#
_symmetry.space_group_name_H-M   'P 1'
#
loop_
_entity.id
_entity.type
_entity.pdbx_description
1 polymer ?
#
loop_
_entity_poly.entity_id
_entity_poly.type
_entity_poly.pdbx_seq_one_letter_code
_entity_poly.pdbx_strand_id
1 'polypeptide(L)'
;MEEDDVFDSVTWDTPADVRNNDTHTPLGQGTPVGLGFRLPSESDTGPRDPNEPKWEGYLVTAVQDPVKELAETKDTYVSYLVSAKTNLSHFTNKNPSARRRYQDFRFLRENIAKDFPACVVPPLPEKHRMEYITGDRFSAEFIERRRQDLALFLERIGRHPVLQRATLVQAFFESTEWSVKMHQHIAHPPGPEPSPSLLDNLSDSILNAFARVRKPDERFLEMRENVDKFEEGIQGVDRLWMRSKTRVNDLTSDYHDLAVAVQGLGFLESGITDPLNHFSNTLLEFSSIMRNCNDNTTEPFLNHLHSLLQYSHTNRAVLKLRDQKQLDFEELSAYLSSVVEERDRLAAIVSGRAGSSGLGLGSYIRDRVDALRGADDDRSRVEKMRKLDIKIKELQDAVTTAHDTSDAFSDQTLSEQAVFQHAKEAEMKTMLTNLADGQIAAYKESMQEWDRIIPILQRIRVDV
;
A
#
# COMPACT_ATOMS: atom_id res chain seq x y z
N MET A 1 -38.57 43.70 30.68
CA MET A 1 -38.65 42.39 30.01
C MET A 1 -37.43 42.37 29.10
N GLU A 2 -36.26 42.08 29.67
CA GLU A 2 -35.72 40.71 29.91
C GLU A 2 -35.47 40.04 28.54
N GLU A 3 -34.28 39.56 28.16
CA GLU A 3 -33.03 39.13 28.81
C GLU A 3 -31.92 39.14 27.71
N ASP A 4 -30.69 39.63 27.98
CA ASP A 4 -29.42 38.90 28.23
C ASP A 4 -28.99 37.92 27.09
N ASP A 5 -27.76 37.76 26.60
CA ASP A 5 -26.37 38.01 27.02
C ASP A 5 -25.50 38.20 25.72
N VAL A 6 -24.51 39.10 25.53
CA VAL A 6 -23.15 39.34 26.09
C VAL A 6 -22.00 38.45 25.51
N PHE A 7 -20.87 39.14 25.20
CA PHE A 7 -19.46 38.73 24.92
C PHE A 7 -19.10 38.26 23.49
N ASP A 8 -17.99 38.66 22.85
CA ASP A 8 -17.07 39.82 22.92
C ASP A 8 -16.07 39.71 21.74
N SER A 9 -15.63 40.87 21.24
CA SER A 9 -14.38 41.15 20.51
C SER A 9 -13.66 40.07 19.67
N VAL A 10 -13.68 40.25 18.34
CA VAL A 10 -12.57 39.88 17.43
C VAL A 10 -12.15 41.13 16.66
N THR A 11 -10.99 41.69 16.99
CA THR A 11 -10.36 42.79 16.25
C THR A 11 -9.58 42.22 15.06
N TRP A 12 -9.91 42.68 13.87
CA TRP A 12 -9.21 42.39 12.63
C TRP A 12 -8.11 43.41 12.39
N ASP A 13 -6.85 43.04 12.62
CA ASP A 13 -5.71 43.84 12.16
C ASP A 13 -5.39 43.48 10.70
N THR A 14 -5.43 44.51 9.86
CA THR A 14 -5.09 44.50 8.43
C THR A 14 -3.56 44.57 8.28
N PRO A 15 -2.93 43.82 7.35
CA PRO A 15 -1.50 44.00 7.09
C PRO A 15 -1.26 45.25 6.22
N ALA A 16 -0.32 46.07 6.64
CA ALA A 16 0.18 47.23 5.91
C ALA A 16 1.07 46.84 4.70
N ASP A 17 0.91 47.61 3.63
CA ASP A 17 1.75 47.82 2.44
C ASP A 17 2.99 46.92 2.22
N VAL A 18 2.89 46.04 1.21
CA VAL A 18 4.04 45.40 0.56
C VAL A 18 4.62 46.37 -0.47
N ARG A 19 5.81 46.91 -0.17
CA ARG A 19 6.74 47.40 -1.19
C ARG A 19 7.49 46.20 -1.79
N ASN A 20 7.46 46.11 -3.12
CA ASN A 20 8.27 45.20 -3.94
C ASN A 20 9.72 45.11 -3.46
N ASN A 21 10.22 43.88 -3.31
CA ASN A 21 11.54 43.56 -3.83
C ASN A 21 11.68 42.06 -4.09
N ASP A 22 11.99 41.71 -5.34
CA ASP A 22 12.47 40.41 -5.77
C ASP A 22 13.73 40.02 -4.98
N THR A 23 13.82 38.77 -4.50
CA THR A 23 15.09 38.04 -4.36
C THR A 23 14.86 36.58 -3.94
N HIS A 24 15.55 35.69 -4.65
CA HIS A 24 15.76 34.27 -4.40
C HIS A 24 15.74 33.82 -2.92
N THR A 25 14.91 32.83 -2.59
CA THR A 25 14.94 32.16 -1.29
C THR A 25 15.83 30.90 -1.34
N PRO A 26 16.91 30.82 -0.54
CA PRO A 26 17.66 29.57 -0.34
C PRO A 26 16.88 28.62 0.58
N LEU A 27 17.05 27.31 0.39
CA LEU A 27 16.52 26.26 1.27
C LEU A 27 17.00 26.45 2.71
N GLY A 28 16.15 27.04 3.54
CA GLY A 28 16.36 27.21 4.99
C GLY A 28 16.08 25.93 5.78
N GLN A 29 16.84 25.76 6.86
CA GLN A 29 16.72 24.70 7.87
C GLN A 29 15.37 24.75 8.60
N GLY A 30 14.33 24.20 7.99
CA GLY A 30 13.10 23.81 8.69
C GLY A 30 13.08 22.31 8.95
N THR A 31 12.74 21.91 10.17
CA THR A 31 12.19 20.57 10.44
C THR A 31 10.92 20.44 9.59
N PRO A 32 10.74 19.38 8.79
CA PRO A 32 9.57 19.28 7.92
C PRO A 32 8.32 18.96 8.74
N VAL A 33 7.72 20.00 9.33
CA VAL A 33 6.39 19.96 9.94
C VAL A 33 5.39 20.07 8.79
N GLY A 34 5.14 18.96 8.08
CA GLY A 34 4.24 19.00 6.92
C GLY A 34 3.95 17.70 6.19
N LEU A 35 4.59 16.57 6.50
CA LEU A 35 4.49 15.34 5.69
C LEU A 35 3.82 14.14 6.38
N GLY A 36 3.00 14.39 7.41
CA GLY A 36 2.32 13.31 8.14
C GLY A 36 3.23 12.52 9.10
N PHE A 37 4.43 13.02 9.38
CA PHE A 37 5.31 12.48 10.41
C PHE A 37 4.82 12.96 11.78
N ARG A 38 4.31 12.05 12.61
CA ARG A 38 4.09 12.34 14.04
C ARG A 38 5.44 12.28 14.74
N LEU A 39 5.94 13.44 15.17
CA LEU A 39 6.90 13.48 16.28
C LEU A 39 6.10 13.23 17.57
N PRO A 40 6.68 12.56 18.59
CA PRO A 40 6.02 12.46 19.89
C PRO A 40 5.68 13.87 20.38
N SER A 41 4.40 14.20 20.54
CA SER A 41 4.00 15.46 21.18
C SER A 41 4.09 15.29 22.70
N GLU A 42 4.48 16.36 23.40
CA GLU A 42 4.55 16.40 24.88
C GLU A 42 3.19 16.16 25.58
N SER A 43 2.09 16.09 24.83
CA SER A 43 0.72 15.87 25.31
C SER A 43 0.32 14.38 25.46
N ASP A 44 1.23 13.44 25.21
CA ASP A 44 0.90 12.02 25.05
C ASP A 44 1.18 11.19 26.31
N THR A 45 0.63 11.64 27.45
CA THR A 45 0.83 11.08 28.80
C THR A 45 -0.35 10.23 29.31
N GLY A 46 -1.24 9.76 28.42
CA GLY A 46 -2.33 8.85 28.78
C GLY A 46 -1.91 7.37 28.83
N PRO A 47 -2.71 6.47 29.42
CA PRO A 47 -2.51 5.03 29.28
C PRO A 47 -2.71 4.64 27.81
N ARG A 48 -1.59 4.45 27.10
CA ARG A 48 -1.58 4.09 25.67
C ARG A 48 -1.83 2.59 25.48
N ASP A 49 -2.55 2.27 24.40
CA ASP A 49 -2.67 0.90 23.91
C ASP A 49 -1.26 0.36 23.58
N PRO A 50 -0.87 -0.85 24.05
CA PRO A 50 0.40 -1.48 23.69
C PRO A 50 0.65 -1.55 22.17
N ASN A 51 -0.41 -1.57 21.36
CA ASN A 51 -0.34 -1.73 19.91
C ASN A 51 -0.23 -0.40 19.14
N GLU A 52 -0.22 0.75 19.83
CA GLU A 52 -0.10 2.05 19.18
C GLU A 52 1.30 2.25 18.56
N PRO A 53 1.39 2.56 17.25
CA PRO A 53 2.67 2.70 16.56
C PRO A 53 3.48 3.91 17.06
N LYS A 54 4.81 3.72 17.19
CA LYS A 54 5.75 4.75 17.66
C LYS A 54 6.71 5.17 16.56
N TRP A 55 6.78 6.48 16.31
CA TRP A 55 7.73 7.08 15.38
C TRP A 55 8.89 7.71 16.16
N GLU A 56 10.06 7.10 16.03
CA GLU A 56 11.32 7.60 16.59
C GLU A 56 12.15 8.26 15.50
N GLY A 57 11.69 9.41 15.00
CA GLY A 57 12.34 10.16 13.93
C GLY A 57 11.57 10.13 12.59
N TYR A 58 12.23 10.65 11.55
CA TYR A 58 11.64 10.82 10.23
C TYR A 58 12.62 10.40 9.13
N LEU A 59 12.06 9.95 8.00
CA LEU A 59 12.77 9.70 6.75
C LEU A 59 11.98 10.36 5.61
N VAL A 60 12.38 11.58 5.23
CA VAL A 60 11.78 12.28 4.08
C VAL A 60 12.55 11.91 2.83
N THR A 61 11.87 11.36 1.82
CA THR A 61 12.52 10.82 0.62
C THR A 61 12.17 11.63 -0.62
N ALA A 62 13.06 11.65 -1.61
CA ALA A 62 12.79 12.19 -2.93
C ALA A 62 13.40 11.31 -4.03
N VAL A 63 12.72 11.24 -5.18
CA VAL A 63 13.19 10.57 -6.40
C VAL A 63 13.19 11.59 -7.54
N GLN A 64 14.35 11.91 -8.06
CA GLN A 64 14.58 13.01 -8.99
C GLN A 64 15.54 12.60 -10.11
N ASP A 65 15.78 13.52 -11.04
CA ASP A 65 16.83 13.46 -12.06
C ASP A 65 16.93 12.11 -12.80
N PRO A 66 15.88 11.72 -13.55
CA PRO A 66 15.96 10.49 -14.34
C PRO A 66 17.02 10.64 -15.43
N VAL A 67 17.94 9.67 -15.51
CA VAL A 67 19.00 9.65 -16.52
C VAL A 67 19.02 8.32 -17.27
N LYS A 68 19.12 8.40 -18.60
CA LYS A 68 19.35 7.24 -19.47
C LYS A 68 20.83 6.88 -19.40
N GLU A 69 21.14 5.80 -18.69
CA GLU A 69 22.49 5.24 -18.57
C GLU A 69 22.74 4.29 -19.75
N LEU A 70 24.00 4.24 -20.21
CA LEU A 70 24.46 3.33 -21.26
C LEU A 70 23.68 3.44 -22.59
N ALA A 71 23.24 4.64 -22.95
CA ALA A 71 22.31 4.94 -24.05
C ALA A 71 22.70 4.40 -25.43
N GLU A 72 23.98 4.10 -25.65
CA GLU A 72 24.52 3.58 -26.92
C GLU A 72 24.63 2.04 -26.94
N THR A 73 24.19 1.37 -25.88
CA THR A 73 24.32 -0.09 -25.71
C THR A 73 22.97 -0.79 -25.59
N LYS A 74 22.96 -2.10 -25.87
CA LYS A 74 21.78 -2.96 -25.66
C LYS A 74 21.32 -3.00 -24.19
N ASP A 75 22.20 -2.64 -23.26
CA ASP A 75 21.96 -2.64 -21.82
C ASP A 75 21.44 -1.29 -21.30
N THR A 76 20.93 -0.41 -22.17
CA THR A 76 20.37 0.89 -21.77
C THR A 76 19.32 0.75 -20.68
N TYR A 77 19.43 1.53 -19.61
CA TYR A 77 18.44 1.61 -18.53
C TYR A 77 18.29 3.05 -18.01
N VAL A 78 17.22 3.29 -17.24
CA VAL A 78 17.00 4.59 -16.58
C VAL A 78 17.37 4.46 -15.10
N SER A 79 18.27 5.32 -14.65
CA SER A 79 18.61 5.52 -13.23
C SER A 79 17.91 6.77 -12.70
N TYR A 80 17.65 6.79 -11.40
CA TYR A 80 17.03 7.91 -10.68
C TYR A 80 17.93 8.31 -9.53
N LEU A 81 18.03 9.60 -9.24
CA LEU A 81 18.63 10.10 -8.02
C LEU A 81 17.63 9.89 -6.88
N VAL A 82 17.95 8.96 -5.98
CA VAL A 82 17.21 8.80 -4.71
C VAL A 82 17.95 9.58 -3.64
N SER A 83 17.24 10.41 -2.91
CA SER A 83 17.78 11.15 -1.78
C SER A 83 16.85 11.08 -0.59
N ALA A 84 17.39 11.25 0.60
CA ALA A 84 16.60 11.37 1.81
C ALA A 84 17.13 12.49 2.71
N LYS A 85 16.26 12.99 3.59
CA LYS A 85 16.59 13.81 4.75
C LYS A 85 16.07 13.08 5.98
N THR A 86 16.93 12.80 6.95
CA THR A 86 16.56 11.99 8.11
C THR A 86 17.27 12.43 9.38
N ASN A 87 16.62 12.23 10.53
CA ASN A 87 17.25 12.35 11.85
C ASN A 87 17.53 10.99 12.51
N LEU A 88 17.16 9.88 11.86
CA LEU A 88 17.36 8.52 12.35
C LEU A 88 18.84 8.26 12.67
N SER A 89 19.11 7.57 13.76
CA SER A 89 20.47 7.38 14.30
C SER A 89 21.27 6.32 13.56
N HIS A 90 20.60 5.34 12.93
CA HIS A 90 21.26 4.27 12.18
C HIS A 90 21.81 4.74 10.83
N PHE A 91 21.29 5.85 10.28
CA PHE A 91 21.87 6.49 9.09
C PHE A 91 23.18 7.19 9.42
N THR A 92 24.20 6.92 8.60
CA THR A 92 25.53 7.53 8.67
C THR A 92 25.49 9.00 8.27
N ASN A 93 24.73 9.32 7.21
CA ASN A 93 24.55 10.68 6.72
C ASN A 93 23.09 11.14 6.95
N LYS A 94 22.90 12.40 7.34
CA LYS A 94 21.57 13.00 7.49
C LYS A 94 20.89 13.34 6.16
N ASN A 95 21.68 13.47 5.09
CA ASN A 95 21.19 13.69 3.73
C ASN A 95 21.80 12.68 2.75
N PRO A 96 21.52 11.37 2.88
CA PRO A 96 22.09 10.37 1.98
C PRO A 96 21.46 10.46 0.59
N SER A 97 22.25 10.15 -0.42
CA SER A 97 21.79 10.09 -1.81
C SER A 97 22.54 9.04 -2.61
N ALA A 98 21.82 8.35 -3.49
CA ALA A 98 22.40 7.36 -4.39
C ALA A 98 21.66 7.34 -5.72
N ARG A 99 22.28 6.74 -6.76
CA ARG A 99 21.58 6.41 -8.00
C ARG A 99 21.06 4.98 -7.96
N ARG A 100 19.79 4.81 -8.34
CA ARG A 100 19.10 3.51 -8.35
C ARG A 100 18.28 3.35 -9.63
N ARG A 101 18.29 2.15 -10.20
CA ARG A 101 17.43 1.77 -11.34
C ARG A 101 16.19 1.06 -10.84
N TYR A 102 15.16 0.98 -11.68
CA TYR A 102 13.88 0.34 -11.32
C TYR A 102 14.02 -1.09 -10.71
N GLN A 103 14.97 -1.90 -11.22
CA GLN A 103 15.19 -3.25 -10.67
C GLN A 103 15.71 -3.24 -9.23
N ASP A 104 16.42 -2.19 -8.82
CA ASP A 104 16.90 -2.04 -7.44
C ASP A 104 15.72 -1.81 -6.49
N PHE A 105 14.73 -1.00 -6.92
CA PHE A 105 13.49 -0.81 -6.16
C PHE A 105 12.69 -2.11 -6.06
N ARG A 106 12.62 -2.89 -7.15
CA ARG A 106 11.96 -4.20 -7.13
C ARG A 106 12.59 -5.11 -6.09
N PHE A 107 13.93 -5.21 -6.10
CA PHE A 107 14.66 -5.99 -5.12
C PHE A 107 14.40 -5.52 -3.69
N LEU A 108 14.45 -4.20 -3.46
CA LEU A 108 14.16 -3.61 -2.15
C LEU A 108 12.75 -4.02 -1.67
N ARG A 109 11.73 -3.82 -2.51
CA ARG A 109 10.33 -4.15 -2.17
C ARG A 109 10.16 -5.64 -1.88
N GLU A 110 10.70 -6.52 -2.73
CA GLU A 110 10.54 -7.97 -2.58
C GLU A 110 11.20 -8.50 -1.30
N ASN A 111 12.38 -7.99 -0.95
CA ASN A 111 13.08 -8.44 0.25
C ASN A 111 12.54 -7.83 1.52
N ILE A 112 12.10 -6.56 1.51
CA ILE A 112 11.36 -5.98 2.66
C ILE A 112 10.08 -6.78 2.93
N ALA A 113 9.33 -7.16 1.90
CA ALA A 113 8.10 -7.96 2.07
C ALA A 113 8.37 -9.36 2.64
N LYS A 114 9.54 -9.94 2.37
CA LYS A 114 9.97 -11.21 2.98
C LYS A 114 10.45 -11.02 4.41
N ASP A 115 11.24 -9.98 4.67
CA ASP A 115 11.80 -9.70 5.99
C ASP A 115 10.71 -9.27 7.00
N PHE A 116 9.64 -8.62 6.52
CA PHE A 116 8.54 -8.09 7.33
C PHE A 116 7.16 -8.54 6.81
N PRO A 117 6.80 -9.83 6.93
CA PRO A 117 5.59 -10.39 6.31
C PRO A 117 4.28 -9.87 6.91
N ALA A 118 4.32 -9.32 8.12
CA ALA A 118 3.17 -8.73 8.80
C ALA A 118 3.02 -7.21 8.54
N CYS A 119 3.93 -6.60 7.76
CA CYS A 119 3.85 -5.18 7.40
C CYS A 119 3.24 -4.97 6.01
N VAL A 120 2.48 -3.90 5.81
CA VAL A 120 1.91 -3.52 4.52
C VAL A 120 2.98 -2.82 3.70
N VAL A 121 3.76 -3.61 2.95
CA VAL A 121 4.83 -3.10 2.09
C VAL A 121 4.26 -2.52 0.80
N PRO A 122 4.43 -1.22 0.52
CA PRO A 122 3.84 -0.57 -0.64
C PRO A 122 4.18 -1.29 -1.96
N PRO A 123 3.20 -1.48 -2.86
CA PRO A 123 3.47 -2.09 -4.16
C PRO A 123 4.24 -1.13 -5.07
N LEU A 124 4.99 -1.69 -6.00
CA LEU A 124 5.53 -0.95 -7.14
C LEU A 124 4.51 -1.02 -8.30
N PRO A 125 4.42 0.02 -9.13
CA PRO A 125 3.53 0.02 -10.29
C PRO A 125 3.86 -1.14 -11.22
N GLU A 126 2.84 -1.85 -11.71
CA GLU A 126 3.02 -2.98 -12.60
C GLU A 126 3.62 -2.57 -13.96
N LYS A 127 4.47 -3.44 -14.51
CA LYS A 127 5.13 -3.24 -15.80
C LYS A 127 4.13 -3.07 -16.96
N HIS A 128 3.06 -3.87 -16.97
CA HIS A 128 2.08 -3.91 -18.06
C HIS A 128 1.31 -2.59 -18.20
N ARG A 129 0.92 -1.95 -17.09
CA ARG A 129 0.20 -0.68 -17.14
C ARG A 129 1.04 0.46 -17.73
N MET A 130 2.36 0.44 -17.53
CA MET A 130 3.23 1.46 -18.10
C MET A 130 3.50 1.27 -19.60
N GLU A 131 3.53 0.03 -20.09
CA GLU A 131 3.78 -0.26 -21.53
C GLU A 131 2.59 0.14 -22.42
N TYR A 132 1.34 0.05 -21.95
CA TYR A 132 0.16 0.41 -22.73
C TYR A 132 -0.07 1.93 -22.90
N ILE A 133 0.54 2.77 -22.08
CA ILE A 133 0.22 4.21 -22.04
C ILE A 133 1.04 5.00 -23.08
N THR A 134 2.26 4.55 -23.41
CA THR A 134 3.18 5.31 -24.27
C THR A 134 3.87 4.50 -25.37
N GLY A 135 3.82 3.16 -25.35
CA GLY A 135 4.47 2.31 -26.37
C GLY A 135 6.01 2.31 -26.37
N ASP A 136 6.66 3.31 -25.76
CA ASP A 136 8.12 3.41 -25.56
C ASP A 136 8.49 3.59 -24.09
N ARG A 137 9.24 2.62 -23.56
CA ARG A 137 9.78 2.58 -22.19
C ARG A 137 10.80 3.69 -21.89
N PHE A 138 11.22 4.43 -22.90
CA PHE A 138 12.17 5.55 -22.80
C PHE A 138 11.54 6.90 -23.16
N SER A 139 10.23 6.95 -23.38
CA SER A 139 9.49 8.20 -23.54
C SER A 139 9.57 9.03 -22.26
N ALA A 140 9.55 10.36 -22.41
CA ALA A 140 9.65 11.28 -21.27
C ALA A 140 8.48 11.09 -20.29
N GLU A 141 7.26 10.91 -20.82
CA GLU A 141 6.05 10.68 -20.03
C GLU A 141 6.14 9.38 -19.21
N PHE A 142 6.63 8.29 -19.80
CA PHE A 142 6.83 7.03 -19.08
C PHE A 142 7.85 7.16 -17.95
N ILE A 143 8.97 7.83 -18.24
CA ILE A 143 10.04 8.05 -17.26
C ILE A 143 9.53 8.88 -16.09
N GLU A 144 8.80 9.95 -16.37
CA GLU A 144 8.26 10.84 -15.34
C GLU A 144 7.18 10.15 -14.51
N ARG A 145 6.26 9.42 -15.14
CA ARG A 145 5.24 8.63 -14.43
C ARG A 145 5.88 7.60 -13.50
N ARG A 146 6.88 6.87 -13.99
CA ARG A 146 7.63 5.93 -13.17
C ARG A 146 8.35 6.62 -12.02
N ARG A 147 8.97 7.78 -12.25
CA ARG A 147 9.63 8.56 -11.19
C ARG A 147 8.64 8.92 -10.07
N GLN A 148 7.43 9.36 -10.42
CA GLN A 148 6.35 9.67 -9.47
C GLN A 148 5.94 8.45 -8.65
N ASP A 149 5.71 7.30 -9.30
CA ASP A 149 5.34 6.07 -8.61
C ASP A 149 6.44 5.58 -7.66
N LEU A 150 7.72 5.67 -8.08
CA LEU A 150 8.88 5.34 -7.25
C LEU A 150 9.03 6.31 -6.07
N ALA A 151 8.73 7.59 -6.26
CA ALA A 151 8.71 8.58 -5.19
C ALA A 151 7.66 8.23 -4.13
N LEU A 152 6.43 7.94 -4.57
CA LEU A 152 5.33 7.56 -3.69
C LEU A 152 5.63 6.26 -2.92
N PHE A 153 6.27 5.28 -3.57
CA PHE A 153 6.74 4.06 -2.91
C PHE A 153 7.70 4.37 -1.76
N LEU A 154 8.76 5.16 -2.00
CA LEU A 154 9.73 5.50 -0.95
C LEU A 154 9.12 6.39 0.14
N GLU A 155 8.19 7.26 -0.22
CA GLU A 155 7.49 8.13 0.71
C GLU A 155 6.65 7.31 1.70
N ARG A 156 5.93 6.29 1.22
CA ARG A 156 5.20 5.35 2.07
C ARG A 156 6.14 4.52 2.95
N ILE A 157 7.29 4.07 2.44
CA ILE A 157 8.33 3.40 3.25
C ILE A 157 8.83 4.33 4.35
N GLY A 158 9.11 5.60 4.03
CA GLY A 158 9.60 6.60 4.98
C GLY A 158 8.59 6.96 6.06
N ARG A 159 7.29 6.87 5.77
CA ARG A 159 6.21 7.06 6.75
C ARG A 159 5.99 5.87 7.67
N HIS A 160 6.46 4.69 7.32
CA HIS A 160 6.22 3.49 8.10
C HIS A 160 7.25 3.35 9.24
N PRO A 161 6.83 3.24 10.51
CA PRO A 161 7.73 3.30 11.67
C PRO A 161 8.77 2.16 11.70
N VAL A 162 8.35 0.95 11.31
CA VAL A 162 9.24 -0.22 11.18
C VAL A 162 10.08 -0.17 9.89
N LEU A 163 9.45 0.01 8.71
CA LEU A 163 10.16 -0.12 7.43
C LEU A 163 11.24 0.96 7.23
N GLN A 164 11.04 2.19 7.69
CA GLN A 164 12.07 3.25 7.60
C GLN A 164 13.37 2.91 8.33
N ARG A 165 13.31 1.95 9.28
CA ARG A 165 14.45 1.49 10.10
C ARG A 165 15.10 0.22 9.54
N ALA A 166 14.57 -0.35 8.46
CA ALA A 166 15.13 -1.56 7.87
C ALA A 166 16.55 -1.30 7.36
N THR A 167 17.45 -2.24 7.65
CA THR A 167 18.86 -2.17 7.22
C THR A 167 18.98 -2.11 5.70
N LEU A 168 18.07 -2.77 4.98
CA LEU A 168 18.02 -2.73 3.53
C LEU A 168 17.62 -1.35 2.99
N VAL A 169 16.73 -0.63 3.68
CA VAL A 169 16.35 0.75 3.33
C VAL A 169 17.53 1.70 3.54
N GLN A 170 18.23 1.58 4.67
CA GLN A 170 19.46 2.34 4.89
C GLN A 170 20.49 2.09 3.78
N ALA A 171 20.80 0.81 3.50
CA ALA A 171 21.74 0.44 2.45
C ALA A 171 21.30 0.95 1.07
N PHE A 172 19.99 1.00 0.81
CA PHE A 172 19.46 1.53 -0.45
C PHE A 172 19.82 3.01 -0.66
N PHE A 173 19.83 3.83 0.39
CA PHE A 173 20.22 5.24 0.28
C PHE A 173 21.73 5.50 0.44
N GLU A 174 22.46 4.66 1.21
CA GLU A 174 23.87 4.93 1.57
C GLU A 174 24.89 4.11 0.78
N SER A 175 24.52 2.93 0.26
CA SER A 175 25.49 2.01 -0.35
C SER A 175 25.98 2.51 -1.72
N THR A 176 27.29 2.64 -1.87
CA THR A 176 27.94 2.82 -3.19
C THR A 176 28.02 1.50 -3.97
N GLU A 177 28.08 0.36 -3.26
CA GLU A 177 28.18 -1.00 -3.80
C GLU A 177 26.85 -1.77 -3.64
N TRP A 178 25.76 -1.19 -4.17
CA TRP A 178 24.42 -1.76 -4.03
C TRP A 178 24.31 -3.18 -4.59
N SER A 179 24.94 -3.45 -5.74
CA SER A 179 24.96 -4.78 -6.34
C SER A 179 25.53 -5.85 -5.40
N VAL A 180 26.58 -5.52 -4.62
CA VAL A 180 27.15 -6.45 -3.64
C VAL A 180 26.16 -6.72 -2.51
N LYS A 181 25.49 -5.68 -2.00
CA LYS A 181 24.46 -5.82 -0.97
C LYS A 181 23.29 -6.70 -1.42
N MET A 182 22.87 -6.58 -2.68
CA MET A 182 21.83 -7.46 -3.24
C MET A 182 22.22 -8.94 -3.21
N HIS A 183 23.47 -9.26 -3.57
CA HIS A 183 23.94 -10.66 -3.59
C HIS A 183 24.21 -11.23 -2.19
N GLN A 184 24.52 -10.38 -1.21
CA GLN A 184 24.77 -10.78 0.18
C GLN A 184 23.50 -10.89 1.02
N HIS A 185 22.39 -10.27 0.59
CA HIS A 185 21.14 -10.33 1.34
C HIS A 185 20.54 -11.73 1.22
N ILE A 186 20.46 -12.41 2.37
CA ILE A 186 19.76 -13.67 2.54
C ILE A 186 18.51 -13.34 3.35
N ALA A 187 17.35 -13.38 2.70
CA ALA A 187 16.07 -13.29 3.39
C ALA A 187 15.97 -14.51 4.33
N HIS A 188 15.92 -14.25 5.63
CA HIS A 188 15.93 -15.24 6.72
C HIS A 188 17.21 -16.12 6.71
N PRO A 189 18.23 -15.83 7.55
CA PRO A 189 19.33 -16.78 7.75
C PRO A 189 18.73 -18.11 8.27
N PRO A 190 19.22 -19.27 7.82
CA PRO A 190 18.65 -20.55 8.22
C PRO A 190 18.73 -20.70 9.74
N GLY A 191 17.60 -20.48 10.40
CA GLY A 191 17.36 -21.00 11.74
C GLY A 191 17.27 -22.52 11.67
N PRO A 192 17.28 -23.22 12.81
CA PRO A 192 17.03 -24.65 12.83
C PRO A 192 15.62 -24.92 12.25
N GLU A 193 15.59 -25.32 10.98
CA GLU A 193 14.37 -25.69 10.27
C GLU A 193 13.67 -26.83 11.03
N PRO A 194 12.36 -26.73 11.32
CA PRO A 194 11.59 -27.90 11.69
C PRO A 194 11.65 -28.90 10.53
N SER A 195 11.95 -30.17 10.84
CA SER A 195 12.27 -31.20 9.87
C SER A 195 11.26 -31.29 8.69
N PRO A 196 11.74 -31.42 7.43
CA PRO A 196 10.89 -31.44 6.23
C PRO A 196 9.85 -32.57 6.21
N SER A 197 10.06 -33.63 7.01
CA SER A 197 9.16 -34.79 7.10
C SER A 197 7.81 -34.52 7.76
N LEU A 198 7.63 -33.38 8.45
CA LEU A 198 6.36 -33.00 9.07
C LEU A 198 5.46 -32.17 8.13
N LEU A 199 6.05 -31.49 7.14
CA LEU A 199 5.31 -30.65 6.17
C LEU A 199 4.81 -31.45 4.95
N ASP A 200 5.57 -32.44 4.49
CA ASP A 200 5.18 -33.27 3.34
C ASP A 200 3.93 -34.14 3.58
N ASN A 201 3.56 -34.39 4.85
CA ASN A 201 2.30 -35.07 5.18
C ASN A 201 1.13 -34.10 5.42
N LEU A 202 1.39 -32.79 5.47
CA LEU A 202 0.36 -31.76 5.56
C LEU A 202 -0.09 -31.31 4.16
N SER A 203 0.77 -31.44 3.14
CA SER A 203 0.43 -31.05 1.75
C SER A 203 -0.80 -31.77 1.17
N ASP A 204 -1.07 -33.01 1.57
CA ASP A 204 -2.26 -33.75 1.11
C ASP A 204 -3.56 -33.35 1.82
N SER A 205 -3.49 -32.55 2.90
CA SER A 205 -4.66 -31.91 3.55
C SER A 205 -4.81 -30.41 3.24
N ILE A 206 -3.81 -29.78 2.60
CA ILE A 206 -3.79 -28.35 2.22
C ILE A 206 -4.70 -28.03 1.00
N LEU A 207 -5.73 -28.86 0.73
CA LEU A 207 -6.73 -28.62 -0.32
C LEU A 207 -8.09 -28.17 0.20
N ASN A 208 -8.16 -27.60 1.41
CA ASN A 208 -9.34 -26.85 1.85
C ASN A 208 -9.16 -25.35 1.65
N ALA A 209 -9.16 -24.90 0.39
CA ALA A 209 -9.33 -23.49 0.03
C ALA A 209 -10.69 -22.89 0.46
N PHE A 210 -11.53 -23.67 1.16
CA PHE A 210 -12.80 -23.27 1.75
C PHE A 210 -12.84 -23.38 3.29
N ALA A 211 -11.72 -23.74 3.94
CA ALA A 211 -11.64 -23.69 5.39
C ALA A 211 -11.76 -22.24 5.87
N ARG A 212 -12.65 -22.00 6.82
CA ARG A 212 -12.82 -20.70 7.48
C ARG A 212 -12.35 -20.84 8.91
N VAL A 213 -11.67 -19.80 9.42
CA VAL A 213 -11.26 -19.70 10.82
C VAL A 213 -12.46 -20.04 11.70
N ARG A 214 -12.29 -21.00 12.60
CA ARG A 214 -13.40 -21.59 13.37
C ARG A 214 -14.03 -20.58 14.33
N LYS A 215 -13.22 -19.65 14.84
CA LYS A 215 -13.64 -18.51 15.68
C LYS A 215 -13.00 -17.22 15.17
N PRO A 216 -13.59 -16.57 14.15
CA PRO A 216 -13.04 -15.33 13.64
C PRO A 216 -13.17 -14.22 14.69
N ASP A 217 -12.06 -13.54 14.98
CA ASP A 217 -12.05 -12.36 15.84
C ASP A 217 -12.76 -11.19 15.13
N GLU A 218 -13.74 -10.61 15.83
CA GLU A 218 -14.61 -9.53 15.35
C GLU A 218 -13.81 -8.31 14.86
N ARG A 219 -12.70 -7.98 15.54
CA ARG A 219 -11.85 -6.83 15.19
C ARG A 219 -11.36 -6.91 13.74
N PHE A 220 -10.95 -8.10 13.31
CA PHE A 220 -10.40 -8.29 11.97
C PHE A 220 -11.48 -8.48 10.90
N LEU A 221 -12.66 -8.97 11.29
CA LEU A 221 -13.82 -8.98 10.40
C LEU A 221 -14.20 -7.54 10.03
N GLU A 222 -14.26 -6.66 11.02
CA GLU A 222 -14.52 -5.23 10.83
C GLU A 222 -13.42 -4.58 9.98
N MET A 223 -12.15 -4.86 10.27
CA MET A 223 -11.03 -4.35 9.46
C MET A 223 -11.15 -4.76 7.99
N ARG A 224 -11.48 -6.03 7.72
CA ARG A 224 -11.65 -6.53 6.35
C ARG A 224 -12.83 -5.85 5.66
N GLU A 225 -13.97 -5.73 6.32
CA GLU A 225 -15.15 -5.06 5.77
C GLU A 225 -14.85 -3.58 5.45
N ASN A 226 -14.10 -2.89 6.32
CA ASN A 226 -13.69 -1.51 6.10
C ASN A 226 -12.74 -1.38 4.88
N VAL A 227 -11.80 -2.33 4.72
CA VAL A 227 -10.93 -2.38 3.53
C VAL A 227 -11.75 -2.68 2.27
N ASP A 228 -12.71 -3.61 2.32
CA ASP A 228 -13.60 -3.94 1.20
C ASP A 228 -14.39 -2.72 0.72
N LYS A 229 -15.09 -2.05 1.64
CA LYS A 229 -15.87 -0.83 1.34
C LYS A 229 -14.98 0.29 0.78
N PHE A 230 -13.77 0.44 1.33
CA PHE A 230 -12.83 1.45 0.87
C PHE A 230 -12.36 1.19 -0.57
N GLU A 231 -12.03 -0.05 -0.91
CA GLU A 231 -11.62 -0.42 -2.26
C GLU A 231 -12.74 -0.25 -3.28
N GLU A 232 -13.96 -0.68 -2.95
CA GLU A 232 -15.14 -0.46 -3.78
C GLU A 232 -15.39 1.05 -3.99
N GLY A 233 -15.23 1.84 -2.93
CA GLY A 233 -15.30 3.30 -2.96
C GLY A 233 -14.29 3.92 -3.92
N ILE A 234 -13.00 3.57 -3.80
CA ILE A 234 -11.96 4.07 -4.71
C ILE A 234 -12.26 3.66 -6.15
N GLN A 235 -12.64 2.40 -6.41
CA GLN A 235 -12.97 1.95 -7.76
C GLN A 235 -14.19 2.70 -8.34
N GLY A 236 -15.15 3.08 -7.50
CA GLY A 236 -16.25 3.96 -7.88
C GLY A 236 -15.75 5.35 -8.29
N VAL A 237 -14.93 5.98 -7.44
CA VAL A 237 -14.35 7.31 -7.67
C VAL A 237 -13.48 7.32 -8.93
N ASP A 238 -12.60 6.33 -9.10
CA ASP A 238 -11.73 6.19 -10.27
C ASP A 238 -12.52 6.15 -11.58
N ARG A 239 -13.56 5.32 -11.65
CA ARG A 239 -14.42 5.23 -12.84
C ARG A 239 -15.12 6.54 -13.15
N LEU A 240 -15.56 7.28 -12.13
CA LEU A 240 -16.21 8.59 -12.31
C LEU A 240 -15.22 9.63 -12.83
N TRP A 241 -14.04 9.70 -12.24
CA TRP A 241 -13.01 10.68 -12.63
C TRP A 241 -12.39 10.36 -13.98
N MET A 242 -12.26 9.09 -14.36
CA MET A 242 -11.87 8.70 -15.72
C MET A 242 -12.87 9.22 -16.75
N ARG A 243 -14.17 9.04 -16.53
CA ARG A 243 -15.20 9.62 -17.42
C ARG A 243 -15.15 11.14 -17.44
N SER A 244 -14.91 11.77 -16.28
CA SER A 244 -14.76 13.23 -16.20
C SER A 244 -13.56 13.72 -17.01
N LYS A 245 -12.41 13.05 -16.92
CA LYS A 245 -11.21 13.33 -17.72
C LYS A 245 -11.53 13.26 -19.22
N THR A 246 -12.14 12.16 -19.68
CA THR A 246 -12.55 12.00 -21.09
C THR A 246 -13.46 13.14 -21.53
N ARG A 247 -14.52 13.42 -20.77
CA ARG A 247 -15.48 14.49 -21.10
C ARG A 247 -14.82 15.87 -21.19
N VAL A 248 -13.88 16.19 -20.29
CA VAL A 248 -13.16 17.47 -20.32
C VAL A 248 -12.22 17.54 -21.52
N ASN A 249 -11.61 16.42 -21.92
CA ASN A 249 -10.79 16.36 -23.15
C ASN A 249 -11.65 16.55 -24.41
N ASP A 250 -12.83 15.94 -24.49
CA ASP A 250 -13.76 16.14 -25.61
C ASP A 250 -14.17 17.62 -25.69
N LEU A 251 -14.56 18.21 -24.54
CA LEU A 251 -14.94 19.62 -24.46
C LEU A 251 -13.78 20.57 -24.82
N THR A 252 -12.55 20.21 -24.46
CA THR A 252 -11.34 20.93 -24.87
C THR A 252 -11.22 20.98 -26.40
N SER A 253 -11.46 19.85 -27.06
CA SER A 253 -11.48 19.76 -28.53
C SER A 253 -12.60 20.60 -29.13
N ASP A 254 -13.81 20.52 -28.57
CA ASP A 254 -14.97 21.28 -29.05
C ASP A 254 -14.72 22.80 -28.97
N TYR A 255 -14.14 23.28 -27.87
CA TYR A 255 -13.79 24.71 -27.73
C TYR A 255 -12.68 25.14 -28.69
N HIS A 256 -11.72 24.25 -28.98
CA HIS A 256 -10.71 24.51 -29.98
C HIS A 256 -11.32 24.66 -31.39
N ASP A 257 -12.19 23.72 -31.78
CA ASP A 257 -12.87 23.75 -33.07
C ASP A 257 -13.81 24.96 -33.19
N LEU A 258 -14.52 25.32 -32.11
CA LEU A 258 -15.32 26.53 -32.05
C LEU A 258 -14.46 27.78 -32.24
N ALA A 259 -13.29 27.84 -31.62
CA ALA A 259 -12.36 28.96 -31.78
C ALA A 259 -11.95 29.13 -33.24
N VAL A 260 -11.60 28.03 -33.93
CA VAL A 260 -11.24 28.04 -35.35
C VAL A 260 -12.41 28.51 -36.22
N ALA A 261 -13.63 28.05 -35.93
CA ALA A 261 -14.83 28.48 -36.66
C ALA A 261 -15.12 29.98 -36.47
N VAL A 262 -14.99 30.49 -35.24
CA VAL A 262 -15.16 31.93 -34.93
C VAL A 262 -14.09 32.76 -35.64
N GLN A 263 -12.85 32.29 -35.70
CA GLN A 263 -11.79 32.97 -36.46
C GLN A 263 -12.11 33.01 -37.96
N GLY A 264 -12.61 31.89 -38.49
CA GLY A 264 -13.13 31.81 -39.86
C GLY A 264 -14.21 32.84 -40.15
N LEU A 265 -15.17 33.02 -39.24
CA LEU A 265 -16.22 34.03 -39.34
C LEU A 265 -15.65 35.46 -39.31
N GLY A 266 -14.61 35.69 -38.51
CA GLY A 266 -13.90 36.97 -38.45
C GLY A 266 -13.37 37.43 -39.82
N PHE A 267 -12.94 36.49 -40.67
CA PHE A 267 -12.49 36.81 -42.04
C PHE A 267 -13.64 37.16 -43.00
N LEU A 268 -14.86 36.72 -42.71
CA LEU A 268 -16.04 36.95 -43.55
C LEU A 268 -16.78 38.24 -43.15
N GLU A 269 -16.79 38.58 -41.87
CA GLU A 269 -17.56 39.70 -41.31
C GLU A 269 -16.69 40.94 -41.04
N SER A 270 -16.56 41.82 -42.03
CA SER A 270 -15.69 43.01 -41.97
C SER A 270 -16.03 44.05 -40.87
N GLY A 271 -17.24 44.02 -40.30
CA GLY A 271 -17.67 44.98 -39.28
C GLY A 271 -17.32 44.59 -37.83
N ILE A 272 -17.01 43.31 -37.59
CA ILE A 272 -16.79 42.74 -36.25
C ILE A 272 -15.60 41.80 -36.17
N THR A 273 -14.70 41.84 -37.17
CA THR A 273 -13.51 40.98 -37.25
C THR A 273 -12.67 41.00 -35.98
N ASP A 274 -12.34 42.18 -35.46
CA ASP A 274 -11.46 42.31 -34.27
C ASP A 274 -12.10 41.69 -33.01
N PRO A 275 -13.36 42.01 -32.62
CA PRO A 275 -14.05 41.31 -31.55
C PRO A 275 -14.14 39.79 -31.72
N LEU A 276 -14.38 39.29 -32.94
CA LEU A 276 -14.43 37.84 -33.21
C LEU A 276 -13.07 37.18 -33.05
N ASN A 277 -11.98 37.82 -33.50
CA ASN A 277 -10.62 37.32 -33.30
C ASN A 277 -10.25 37.28 -31.81
N HIS A 278 -10.62 38.30 -31.03
CA HIS A 278 -10.42 38.28 -29.57
C HIS A 278 -11.22 37.16 -28.90
N PHE A 279 -12.45 36.92 -29.34
CA PHE A 279 -13.27 35.83 -28.81
C PHE A 279 -12.69 34.45 -29.17
N SER A 280 -12.26 34.26 -30.41
CA SER A 280 -11.55 33.05 -30.83
C SER A 280 -10.32 32.77 -29.97
N ASN A 281 -9.45 33.77 -29.77
CA ASN A 281 -8.28 33.62 -28.91
C ASN A 281 -8.68 33.26 -27.47
N THR A 282 -9.76 33.87 -26.94
CA THR A 282 -10.26 33.53 -25.59
C THR A 282 -10.72 32.08 -25.51
N LEU A 283 -11.37 31.55 -26.55
CA LEU A 283 -11.78 30.14 -26.61
C LEU A 283 -10.57 29.19 -26.72
N LEU A 284 -9.50 29.57 -27.44
CA LEU A 284 -8.25 28.81 -27.48
C LEU A 284 -7.58 28.76 -26.10
N GLU A 285 -7.50 29.91 -25.41
CA GLU A 285 -6.93 29.96 -24.06
C GLU A 285 -7.79 29.17 -23.07
N PHE A 286 -9.12 29.29 -23.13
CA PHE A 286 -10.01 28.50 -22.29
C PHE A 286 -9.84 26.99 -22.53
N SER A 287 -9.74 26.55 -23.79
CA SER A 287 -9.41 25.17 -24.15
C SER A 287 -8.06 24.74 -23.55
N SER A 288 -7.03 25.59 -23.67
CA SER A 288 -5.70 25.34 -23.07
C SER A 288 -5.77 25.17 -21.55
N ILE A 289 -6.50 26.03 -20.83
CA ILE A 289 -6.70 25.95 -19.38
C ILE A 289 -7.38 24.62 -19.01
N MET A 290 -8.43 24.23 -19.72
CA MET A 290 -9.13 22.95 -19.47
C MET A 290 -8.21 21.75 -19.67
N ARG A 291 -7.40 21.76 -20.74
CA ARG A 291 -6.39 20.73 -21.00
C ARG A 291 -5.35 20.66 -19.89
N ASN A 292 -4.79 21.81 -19.51
CA ASN A 292 -3.78 21.91 -18.45
C ASN A 292 -4.33 21.43 -17.10
N CYS A 293 -5.60 21.73 -16.78
CA CYS A 293 -6.26 21.20 -15.59
C CYS A 293 -6.34 19.68 -15.62
N ASN A 294 -6.68 19.09 -16.77
CA ASN A 294 -6.73 17.65 -16.92
C ASN A 294 -5.35 16.99 -16.77
N ASP A 295 -4.35 17.53 -17.44
CA ASP A 295 -3.00 16.96 -17.51
C ASP A 295 -2.25 17.13 -16.17
N ASN A 296 -2.40 18.28 -15.50
CA ASN A 296 -1.63 18.60 -14.29
C ASN A 296 -2.38 18.36 -12.97
N THR A 297 -3.71 18.23 -13.00
CA THR A 297 -4.52 18.01 -11.78
C THR A 297 -5.26 16.68 -11.83
N THR A 298 -6.11 16.46 -12.83
CA THR A 298 -6.98 15.28 -12.91
C THR A 298 -6.17 13.99 -13.12
N GLU A 299 -5.18 14.00 -14.00
CA GLU A 299 -4.36 12.84 -14.30
C GLU A 299 -3.48 12.39 -13.13
N PRO A 300 -2.71 13.27 -12.46
CA PRO A 300 -1.98 12.91 -11.26
C PRO A 300 -2.89 12.37 -10.15
N PHE A 301 -4.07 12.97 -9.96
CA PHE A 301 -5.06 12.47 -9.01
C PHE A 301 -5.52 11.03 -9.32
N LEU A 302 -5.86 10.74 -10.58
CA LEU A 302 -6.22 9.39 -11.02
C LEU A 302 -5.07 8.38 -10.81
N ASN A 303 -3.83 8.78 -11.15
CA ASN A 303 -2.66 7.93 -10.96
C ASN A 303 -2.44 7.62 -9.46
N HIS A 304 -2.61 8.61 -8.60
CA HIS A 304 -2.52 8.47 -7.15
C HIS A 304 -3.64 7.53 -6.62
N LEU A 305 -4.89 7.71 -7.04
CA LEU A 305 -6.00 6.83 -6.67
C LEU A 305 -5.72 5.36 -6.98
N HIS A 306 -5.19 5.07 -8.17
CA HIS A 306 -4.81 3.70 -8.51
C HIS A 306 -3.70 3.15 -7.63
N SER A 307 -2.69 3.96 -7.34
CA SER A 307 -1.61 3.54 -6.43
C SER A 307 -2.14 3.26 -5.02
N LEU A 308 -3.09 4.08 -4.54
CA LEU A 308 -3.74 3.88 -3.25
C LEU A 308 -4.61 2.61 -3.23
N LEU A 309 -5.30 2.31 -4.33
CA LEU A 309 -6.06 1.06 -4.49
C LEU A 309 -5.13 -0.17 -4.42
N GLN A 310 -3.99 -0.13 -5.11
CA GLN A 310 -3.00 -1.21 -5.03
C GLN A 310 -2.41 -1.35 -3.62
N TYR A 311 -2.21 -0.24 -2.92
CA TYR A 311 -1.74 -0.26 -1.54
C TYR A 311 -2.77 -0.90 -0.59
N SER A 312 -4.06 -0.59 -0.80
CA SER A 312 -5.15 -1.26 -0.09
C SER A 312 -5.21 -2.76 -0.35
N HIS A 313 -4.98 -3.21 -1.60
CA HIS A 313 -4.90 -4.64 -1.91
C HIS A 313 -3.77 -5.34 -1.12
N THR A 314 -2.67 -4.63 -0.88
CA THR A 314 -1.57 -5.16 -0.06
C THR A 314 -2.01 -5.29 1.41
N ASN A 315 -2.74 -4.31 1.94
CA ASN A 315 -3.29 -4.40 3.29
C ASN A 315 -4.26 -5.59 3.44
N ARG A 316 -5.17 -5.74 2.47
CA ARG A 316 -6.05 -6.91 2.37
C ARG A 316 -5.26 -8.23 2.34
N ALA A 317 -4.10 -8.26 1.67
CA ALA A 317 -3.25 -9.44 1.60
C ALA A 317 -2.63 -9.80 2.96
N VAL A 318 -2.24 -8.80 3.77
CA VAL A 318 -1.75 -9.01 5.14
C VAL A 318 -2.84 -9.61 6.03
N LEU A 319 -4.08 -9.09 5.95
CA LEU A 319 -5.22 -9.68 6.66
C LEU A 319 -5.49 -11.14 6.25
N LYS A 320 -5.36 -11.46 4.96
CA LYS A 320 -5.47 -12.84 4.47
C LYS A 320 -4.34 -13.73 5.00
N LEU A 321 -3.11 -13.22 5.05
CA LEU A 321 -1.97 -13.96 5.58
C LEU A 321 -2.15 -14.24 7.08
N ARG A 322 -2.71 -13.29 7.83
CA ARG A 322 -3.11 -13.49 9.24
C ARG A 322 -4.11 -14.63 9.35
N ASP A 323 -5.19 -14.59 8.56
CA ASP A 323 -6.21 -15.65 8.56
C ASP A 323 -5.60 -17.03 8.23
N GLN A 324 -4.63 -17.06 7.30
CA GLN A 324 -3.90 -18.28 6.96
C GLN A 324 -3.10 -18.82 8.16
N LYS A 325 -2.36 -17.96 8.89
CA LYS A 325 -1.61 -18.39 10.08
C LYS A 325 -2.51 -18.95 11.17
N GLN A 326 -3.68 -18.36 11.35
CA GLN A 326 -4.68 -18.87 12.29
C GLN A 326 -5.23 -20.24 11.85
N LEU A 327 -5.49 -20.43 10.55
CA LEU A 327 -5.92 -21.72 10.01
C LEU A 327 -4.84 -22.79 10.18
N ASP A 328 -3.57 -22.48 9.89
CA ASP A 328 -2.44 -23.40 10.05
C ASP A 328 -2.36 -23.92 11.50
N PHE A 329 -2.55 -23.03 12.49
CA PHE A 329 -2.60 -23.38 13.91
C PHE A 329 -3.81 -24.27 14.27
N GLU A 330 -5.00 -23.92 13.78
CA GLU A 330 -6.23 -24.69 14.05
C GLU A 330 -6.15 -26.10 13.46
N GLU A 331 -5.58 -26.24 12.26
CA GLU A 331 -5.37 -27.53 11.59
C GLU A 331 -4.32 -28.38 12.31
N LEU A 332 -3.18 -27.80 12.69
CA LEU A 332 -2.16 -28.51 13.48
C LEU A 332 -2.72 -28.99 14.83
N SER A 333 -3.53 -28.16 15.49
CA SER A 333 -4.19 -28.50 16.76
C SER A 333 -5.20 -29.64 16.60
N ALA A 334 -5.98 -29.63 15.52
CA ALA A 334 -6.90 -30.71 15.19
C ALA A 334 -6.15 -32.02 14.87
N TYR A 335 -5.04 -31.91 14.13
CA TYR A 335 -4.20 -33.06 13.81
C TYR A 335 -3.59 -33.69 15.07
N LEU A 336 -3.00 -32.88 15.95
CA LEU A 336 -2.51 -33.34 17.25
C LEU A 336 -3.62 -34.07 18.02
N SER A 337 -4.83 -33.50 18.07
CA SER A 337 -5.98 -34.12 18.75
C SER A 337 -6.30 -35.51 18.17
N SER A 338 -6.31 -35.66 16.84
CA SER A 338 -6.53 -36.96 16.20
C SER A 338 -5.45 -38.00 16.52
N VAL A 339 -4.18 -37.58 16.57
CA VAL A 339 -3.06 -38.47 16.88
C VAL A 339 -3.10 -38.90 18.36
N VAL A 340 -3.48 -37.99 19.26
CA VAL A 340 -3.71 -38.30 20.68
C VAL A 340 -4.84 -39.31 20.83
N GLU A 341 -5.97 -39.14 20.11
CA GLU A 341 -7.07 -40.10 20.11
C GLU A 341 -6.64 -41.49 19.60
N GLU A 342 -5.87 -41.56 18.52
CA GLU A 342 -5.36 -42.83 17.99
C GLU A 342 -4.47 -43.55 19.01
N ARG A 343 -3.59 -42.80 19.68
CA ARG A 343 -2.73 -43.32 20.73
C ARG A 343 -3.53 -43.82 21.92
N ASP A 344 -4.55 -43.08 22.36
CA ASP A 344 -5.40 -43.48 23.48
C ASP A 344 -6.27 -44.70 23.15
N ARG A 345 -6.74 -44.83 21.89
CA ARG A 345 -7.42 -46.04 21.40
C ARG A 345 -6.48 -47.26 21.44
N LEU A 346 -5.23 -47.11 21.00
CA LEU A 346 -4.24 -48.18 21.07
C LEU A 346 -3.89 -48.55 22.51
N ALA A 347 -3.75 -47.56 23.41
CA ALA A 347 -3.53 -47.79 24.83
C ALA A 347 -4.70 -48.55 25.49
N ALA A 348 -5.95 -48.24 25.12
CA ALA A 348 -7.13 -48.94 25.61
C ALA A 348 -7.18 -50.41 25.14
N ILE A 349 -6.70 -50.69 23.91
CA ILE A 349 -6.58 -52.05 23.38
C ILE A 349 -5.50 -52.83 24.13
N VAL A 350 -4.32 -52.23 24.33
CA VAL A 350 -3.17 -52.89 25.01
C VAL A 350 -3.44 -53.13 26.51
N SER A 351 -4.17 -52.24 27.17
CA SER A 351 -4.55 -52.38 28.59
C SER A 351 -5.71 -53.36 28.85
N GLY A 352 -6.19 -54.08 27.82
CA GLY A 352 -7.27 -55.06 27.94
C GLY A 352 -8.65 -54.43 28.19
N ARG A 353 -8.79 -53.10 28.10
CA ARG A 353 -10.08 -52.41 28.28
C ARG A 353 -10.97 -52.43 27.03
N ALA A 354 -10.46 -52.83 25.88
CA ALA A 354 -11.24 -53.01 24.65
C ALA A 354 -11.90 -54.41 24.54
N GLY A 355 -12.14 -55.10 25.67
CA GLY A 355 -12.62 -56.49 25.69
C GLY A 355 -14.06 -56.73 26.14
N SER A 356 -14.84 -55.73 26.58
CA SER A 356 -16.14 -56.02 27.24
C SER A 356 -17.40 -55.59 26.49
N SER A 357 -17.33 -55.17 25.22
CA SER A 357 -18.53 -54.73 24.47
C SER A 357 -19.09 -55.75 23.46
N GLY A 358 -18.54 -56.97 23.37
CA GLY A 358 -18.94 -57.96 22.37
C GLY A 358 -19.36 -59.30 22.96
N LEU A 359 -20.61 -59.41 23.43
CA LEU A 359 -21.25 -60.67 23.85
C LEU A 359 -21.56 -61.57 22.63
N GLY A 360 -20.53 -62.16 22.01
CA GLY A 360 -20.71 -63.06 20.86
C GLY A 360 -19.65 -64.17 20.80
N LEU A 361 -20.10 -65.40 20.53
CA LEU A 361 -19.28 -66.62 20.42
C LEU A 361 -18.08 -66.49 19.44
N GLY A 362 -18.17 -65.60 18.45
CA GLY A 362 -17.06 -65.30 17.55
C GLY A 362 -15.88 -64.57 18.20
N SER A 363 -16.11 -63.81 19.27
CA SER A 363 -15.06 -63.10 20.01
C SER A 363 -14.17 -64.06 20.78
N TYR A 364 -14.74 -65.15 21.32
CA TYR A 364 -14.02 -66.15 22.12
C TYR A 364 -13.08 -67.01 21.26
N ILE A 365 -13.46 -67.28 20.01
CA ILE A 365 -12.63 -68.01 19.05
C ILE A 365 -11.49 -67.11 18.55
N ARG A 366 -11.75 -65.81 18.33
CA ARG A 366 -10.71 -64.83 18.00
C ARG A 366 -9.70 -64.67 19.14
N ASP A 367 -10.17 -64.54 20.39
CA ASP A 367 -9.32 -64.48 21.59
C ASP A 367 -8.37 -65.68 21.72
N ARG A 368 -8.87 -66.90 21.44
CA ARG A 368 -8.06 -68.12 21.48
C ARG A 368 -7.06 -68.21 20.32
N VAL A 369 -7.38 -67.66 19.16
CA VAL A 369 -6.47 -67.59 17.99
C VAL A 369 -5.42 -66.51 18.20
N ASP A 370 -5.77 -65.37 18.81
CA ASP A 370 -4.87 -64.27 19.13
C ASP A 370 -3.91 -64.64 20.28
N ALA A 371 -4.38 -65.37 21.29
CA ALA A 371 -3.55 -65.93 22.36
C ALA A 371 -2.50 -66.96 21.87
N LEU A 372 -2.74 -67.60 20.73
CA LEU A 372 -1.80 -68.53 20.08
C LEU A 372 -0.78 -67.83 19.16
N ARG A 373 -1.02 -66.57 18.80
CA ARG A 373 -0.15 -65.72 17.98
C ARG A 373 0.63 -64.68 18.83
N GLY A 374 0.37 -64.65 20.15
CA GLY A 374 0.59 -63.55 21.09
C GLY A 374 1.98 -63.38 21.69
N ALA A 375 2.94 -62.92 20.91
CA ALA A 375 4.13 -62.24 21.46
C ALA A 375 4.67 -61.14 20.55
N ASP A 376 4.49 -61.28 19.23
CA ASP A 376 5.01 -60.32 18.25
C ASP A 376 4.06 -59.12 18.03
N ASP A 377 2.75 -59.34 18.15
CA ASP A 377 1.74 -58.32 17.84
C ASP A 377 1.62 -57.26 18.95
N ASP A 378 1.68 -57.64 20.22
CA ASP A 378 1.67 -56.69 21.34
C ASP A 378 2.96 -55.87 21.39
N ARG A 379 4.10 -56.48 21.08
CA ARG A 379 5.37 -55.76 20.94
C ARG A 379 5.30 -54.75 19.79
N SER A 380 4.63 -55.11 18.68
CA SER A 380 4.41 -54.20 17.56
C SER A 380 3.46 -53.04 17.90
N ARG A 381 2.42 -53.29 18.72
CA ARG A 381 1.49 -52.25 19.22
C ARG A 381 2.19 -51.28 20.18
N VAL A 382 3.01 -51.81 21.09
CA VAL A 382 3.81 -51.00 22.01
C VAL A 382 4.81 -50.13 21.23
N GLU A 383 5.45 -50.66 20.18
CA GLU A 383 6.33 -49.85 19.33
C GLU A 383 5.57 -48.78 18.53
N LYS A 384 4.36 -49.09 18.03
CA LYS A 384 3.47 -48.09 17.41
C LYS A 384 3.06 -46.99 18.39
N MET A 385 2.69 -47.35 19.62
CA MET A 385 2.40 -46.38 20.68
C MET A 385 3.61 -45.50 20.97
N ARG A 386 4.81 -46.07 21.07
CA ARG A 386 6.06 -45.31 21.27
C ARG A 386 6.31 -44.31 20.14
N LYS A 387 6.07 -44.72 18.89
CA LYS A 387 6.17 -43.81 17.72
C LYS A 387 5.12 -42.70 17.76
N LEU A 388 3.90 -43.01 18.18
CA LEU A 388 2.85 -42.01 18.36
C LEU A 388 3.17 -41.05 19.51
N ASP A 389 3.71 -41.52 20.63
CA ASP A 389 4.13 -40.65 21.74
C ASP A 389 5.25 -39.67 21.32
N ILE A 390 6.23 -40.13 20.52
CA ILE A 390 7.26 -39.25 19.94
C ILE A 390 6.61 -38.21 19.02
N LYS A 391 5.72 -38.65 18.13
CA LYS A 391 5.01 -37.76 17.20
C LYS A 391 4.11 -36.77 17.92
N ILE A 392 3.42 -37.17 18.99
CA ILE A 392 2.60 -36.30 19.83
C ILE A 392 3.48 -35.20 20.43
N LYS A 393 4.67 -35.55 20.94
CA LYS A 393 5.59 -34.57 21.50
C LYS A 393 6.07 -33.57 20.44
N GLU A 394 6.48 -34.05 19.26
CA GLU A 394 6.87 -33.18 18.14
C GLU A 394 5.72 -32.27 17.69
N LEU A 395 4.50 -32.81 17.62
CA LEU A 395 3.30 -32.04 17.26
C LEU A 395 2.89 -31.05 18.35
N GLN A 396 3.08 -31.35 19.64
CA GLN A 396 2.85 -30.42 20.74
C GLN A 396 3.80 -29.22 20.65
N ASP A 397 5.08 -29.46 20.38
CA ASP A 397 6.08 -28.41 20.20
C ASP A 397 5.75 -27.56 18.94
N ALA A 398 5.33 -28.21 17.86
CA ALA A 398 4.90 -27.54 16.63
C ALA A 398 3.62 -26.70 16.82
N VAL A 399 2.61 -27.21 17.54
CA VAL A 399 1.37 -26.49 17.85
C VAL A 399 1.65 -25.28 18.74
N THR A 400 2.53 -25.42 19.73
CA THR A 400 2.94 -24.29 20.60
C THR A 400 3.62 -23.21 19.78
N THR A 401 4.54 -23.59 18.89
CA THR A 401 5.20 -22.64 17.98
C THR A 401 4.21 -21.98 17.01
N ALA A 402 3.28 -22.75 16.45
CA ALA A 402 2.24 -22.24 15.56
C ALA A 402 1.27 -21.28 16.28
N HIS A 403 0.94 -21.56 17.53
CA HIS A 403 0.14 -20.68 18.40
C HIS A 403 0.86 -19.35 18.63
N ASP A 404 2.10 -19.39 19.13
CA ASP A 404 2.89 -18.20 19.43
C ASP A 404 3.12 -17.34 18.18
N THR A 405 3.35 -17.97 17.02
CA THR A 405 3.49 -17.26 15.76
C THR A 405 2.18 -16.66 15.25
N SER A 406 1.04 -17.35 15.40
CA SER A 406 -0.28 -16.82 15.03
C SER A 406 -0.68 -15.62 15.91
N ASP A 407 -0.44 -15.72 17.22
CA ASP A 407 -0.72 -14.65 18.18
C ASP A 407 0.15 -13.42 17.91
N ALA A 408 1.47 -13.60 17.79
CA ALA A 408 2.38 -12.51 17.48
C ALA A 408 2.06 -11.85 16.13
N PHE A 409 1.68 -12.64 15.11
CA PHE A 409 1.28 -12.10 13.80
C PHE A 409 -0.03 -11.31 13.90
N SER A 410 -0.98 -11.77 14.72
CA SER A 410 -2.25 -11.08 14.97
C SER A 410 -2.02 -9.72 15.63
N ASP A 411 -1.19 -9.68 16.68
CA ASP A 411 -0.84 -8.42 17.37
C ASP A 411 -0.13 -7.44 16.42
N GLN A 412 0.83 -7.93 15.64
CA GLN A 412 1.53 -7.12 14.65
C GLN A 412 0.57 -6.59 13.58
N THR A 413 -0.40 -7.39 13.13
CA THR A 413 -1.42 -6.98 12.15
C THR A 413 -2.33 -5.88 12.69
N LEU A 414 -2.67 -5.91 13.98
CA LEU A 414 -3.45 -4.85 14.62
C LEU A 414 -2.68 -3.51 14.62
N SER A 415 -1.40 -3.54 15.00
CA SER A 415 -0.54 -2.34 14.97
C SER A 415 -0.36 -1.83 13.54
N GLU A 416 -0.15 -2.75 12.60
CA GLU A 416 0.03 -2.46 11.18
C GLU A 416 -1.21 -1.79 10.58
N GLN A 417 -2.41 -2.27 10.93
CA GLN A 417 -3.65 -1.63 10.47
C GLN A 417 -3.73 -0.17 10.91
N ALA A 418 -3.32 0.15 12.16
CA ALA A 418 -3.29 1.53 12.63
C ALA A 418 -2.29 2.39 11.82
N VAL A 419 -1.09 1.86 11.55
CA VAL A 419 -0.10 2.52 10.69
C VAL A 419 -0.68 2.80 9.29
N PHE A 420 -1.32 1.81 8.68
CA PHE A 420 -1.93 1.93 7.36
C PHE A 420 -3.02 3.00 7.34
N GLN A 421 -3.93 3.01 8.32
CA GLN A 421 -4.99 4.02 8.40
C GLN A 421 -4.43 5.44 8.50
N HIS A 422 -3.43 5.66 9.35
CA HIS A 422 -2.78 6.97 9.48
C HIS A 422 -2.08 7.41 8.19
N ALA A 423 -1.32 6.50 7.55
CA ALA A 423 -0.65 6.80 6.29
C ALA A 423 -1.67 7.14 5.20
N LYS A 424 -2.73 6.34 5.09
CA LYS A 424 -3.84 6.55 4.15
C LYS A 424 -4.53 7.90 4.35
N GLU A 425 -4.86 8.27 5.58
CA GLU A 425 -5.53 9.55 5.87
C GLU A 425 -4.67 10.76 5.48
N ALA A 426 -3.38 10.74 5.85
CA ALA A 426 -2.44 11.80 5.50
C ALA A 426 -2.24 11.90 3.98
N GLU A 427 -2.13 10.76 3.30
CA GLU A 427 -1.98 10.67 1.86
C GLU A 427 -3.25 11.18 1.13
N MET A 428 -4.43 10.74 1.55
CA MET A 428 -5.71 11.18 0.99
C MET A 428 -5.93 12.68 1.19
N LYS A 429 -5.60 13.22 2.36
CA LYS A 429 -5.69 14.66 2.62
C LYS A 429 -4.85 15.44 1.63
N THR A 430 -3.60 15.03 1.41
CA THR A 430 -2.69 15.68 0.46
C THR A 430 -3.22 15.58 -0.97
N MET A 431 -3.62 14.38 -1.39
CA MET A 431 -4.16 14.11 -2.71
C MET A 431 -5.42 14.96 -3.02
N LEU A 432 -6.37 15.01 -2.09
CA LEU A 432 -7.60 15.78 -2.25
C LEU A 432 -7.36 17.30 -2.20
N THR A 433 -6.38 17.75 -1.41
CA THR A 433 -5.98 19.16 -1.37
C THR A 433 -5.39 19.59 -2.71
N ASN A 434 -4.45 18.81 -3.26
CA ASN A 434 -3.85 19.10 -4.56
C ASN A 434 -4.90 19.11 -5.69
N LEU A 435 -5.88 18.20 -5.64
CA LEU A 435 -7.00 18.19 -6.57
C LEU A 435 -7.84 19.47 -6.45
N ALA A 436 -8.21 19.87 -5.23
CA ALA A 436 -8.99 21.07 -5.00
C ALA A 436 -8.26 22.34 -5.45
N ASP A 437 -6.98 22.48 -5.08
CA ASP A 437 -6.15 23.64 -5.44
C ASP A 437 -5.98 23.77 -6.95
N GLY A 438 -5.72 22.65 -7.65
CA GLY A 438 -5.60 22.63 -9.11
C GLY A 438 -6.91 23.02 -9.81
N GLN A 439 -8.06 22.53 -9.34
CA GLN A 439 -9.38 22.92 -9.86
C GLN A 439 -9.68 24.40 -9.61
N ILE A 440 -9.42 24.89 -8.39
CA ILE A 440 -9.61 26.30 -8.03
C ILE A 440 -8.74 27.20 -8.91
N ALA A 441 -7.48 26.83 -9.14
CA ALA A 441 -6.58 27.59 -10.00
C ALA A 441 -7.13 27.67 -11.43
N ALA A 442 -7.54 26.54 -12.02
CA ALA A 442 -8.10 26.48 -13.37
C ALA A 442 -9.38 27.32 -13.51
N TYR A 443 -10.29 27.25 -12.54
CA TYR A 443 -11.51 28.07 -12.56
C TYR A 443 -11.23 29.55 -12.41
N LYS A 444 -10.28 29.95 -11.56
CA LYS A 444 -9.88 31.36 -11.42
C LYS A 444 -9.28 31.91 -12.71
N GLU A 445 -8.41 31.14 -13.36
CA GLU A 445 -7.81 31.51 -14.64
C GLU A 445 -8.88 31.65 -15.72
N SER A 446 -9.78 30.67 -15.80
CA SER A 446 -10.93 30.71 -16.71
C SER A 446 -11.79 31.96 -16.51
N MET A 447 -12.13 32.30 -15.26
CA MET A 447 -12.92 33.50 -14.95
C MET A 447 -12.23 34.77 -15.44
N GLN A 448 -10.91 34.88 -15.29
CA GLN A 448 -10.16 36.04 -15.76
C GLN A 448 -10.21 36.18 -17.28
N GLU A 449 -10.12 35.07 -18.03
CA GLU A 449 -10.25 35.12 -19.50
C GLU A 449 -11.66 35.54 -19.93
N TRP A 450 -12.70 35.03 -19.26
CA TRP A 450 -14.08 35.42 -19.53
C TRP A 450 -14.36 36.89 -19.18
N ASP A 451 -13.86 37.38 -18.05
CA ASP A 451 -14.02 38.77 -17.62
C ASP A 451 -13.35 39.76 -18.59
N ARG A 452 -12.25 39.35 -19.24
CA ARG A 452 -11.56 40.17 -20.25
C ARG A 452 -12.35 40.29 -21.55
N ILE A 453 -13.01 39.21 -22.01
CA ILE A 453 -13.69 39.21 -23.31
C ILE A 453 -15.10 39.81 -23.26
N ILE A 454 -15.82 39.67 -22.15
CA ILE A 454 -17.21 40.13 -22.01
C ILE A 454 -17.39 41.61 -22.41
N PRO A 455 -16.57 42.57 -21.93
CA PRO A 455 -16.72 43.97 -22.31
C PRO A 455 -16.47 44.25 -23.79
N ILE A 456 -15.62 43.45 -24.45
CA ILE A 456 -15.33 43.59 -25.90
C ILE A 456 -16.57 43.16 -26.68
N LEU A 457 -17.17 42.03 -26.31
CA LEU A 457 -18.39 41.51 -26.96
C LEU A 457 -19.59 42.44 -26.75
N GLN A 458 -19.76 43.00 -25.55
CA GLN A 458 -20.85 43.94 -25.25
C GLN A 458 -20.78 45.25 -26.04
N ARG A 459 -19.61 45.61 -26.58
CA ARG A 459 -19.42 46.82 -27.40
C ARG A 459 -19.78 46.61 -28.87
N ILE A 460 -20.01 45.37 -29.30
CA ILE A 460 -20.43 45.06 -30.67
C ILE A 460 -21.80 45.71 -30.91
N ARG A 461 -21.87 46.59 -31.90
CA ARG A 461 -23.13 47.15 -32.41
C ARG A 461 -23.41 46.49 -33.75
N VAL A 462 -24.48 45.73 -33.82
CA VAL A 462 -25.01 45.23 -35.09
C VAL A 462 -26.02 46.29 -35.55
N ASP A 463 -25.70 47.02 -36.61
CA ASP A 463 -26.68 47.87 -37.27
C ASP A 463 -27.77 46.94 -37.84
N VAL A 464 -28.98 47.00 -37.27
CA VAL A 464 -30.14 46.19 -37.66
C VAL A 464 -30.79 46.75 -38.92
#